data_AF-A0A2T9XQY9-F1
#
_entry.id   AF-A0A2T9XQY9-F1
#
_cell.length_a   1.000
_cell.length_b   1.000
_cell.length_c   1.000
_cell.angle_alpha   90.00
_cell.angle_beta   90.00
_cell.angle_gamma   90.00
#
_symmetry.space_group_name_H-M   'P 1'
#
loop_
_entity.id
_entity.type
_entity.pdbx_description
1 polymer ?
#
loop_
_entity_poly.entity_id
_entity_poly.type
_entity_poly.pdbx_seq_one_letter_code
_entity_poly.pdbx_strand_id
1 'polypeptide(L)'
;MTSVLVLALEVSGLLAGATVPWRGGSGGRLAAVRAPGRAALGAPSGRGPRQGWRGPRHDRAEPCRDVVLLLDLLDMAVTAGAGVPRALEAVGEAVRGADGERLTRVSVELLLGAPWTAAWAATSDDLRPIAECLEASWVQGAAPGPALRARAGAVRRDRRRDAREAAGRLGVHLVLPLGLCFLPAFVLLGLVPVLVSLASGLTL
;
A
#
# COMPACT_ATOMS: atom_id res chain seq x y z
N MET A 1 -37.26 -42.62 19.37
CA MET A 1 -37.67 -41.20 19.57
C MET A 1 -36.76 -40.46 20.56
N THR A 2 -36.27 -41.12 21.61
CA THR A 2 -35.32 -40.56 22.59
C THR A 2 -33.96 -40.18 22.00
N SER A 3 -33.42 -40.92 21.04
CA SER A 3 -32.09 -40.63 20.46
C SER A 3 -32.03 -39.35 19.59
N VAL A 4 -33.16 -38.94 18.98
CA VAL A 4 -33.24 -37.72 18.15
C VAL A 4 -33.27 -36.45 19.02
N LEU A 5 -33.90 -36.54 20.21
CA LEU A 5 -33.93 -35.47 21.20
C LEU A 5 -32.57 -35.27 21.89
N VAL A 6 -31.81 -36.34 22.11
CA VAL A 6 -30.46 -36.27 22.70
C VAL A 6 -29.46 -35.61 21.75
N LEU A 7 -29.54 -35.89 20.44
CA LEU A 7 -28.71 -35.22 19.43
C LEU A 7 -29.06 -33.73 19.26
N ALA A 8 -30.33 -33.34 19.40
CA ALA A 8 -30.74 -31.93 19.35
C ALA A 8 -30.24 -31.13 20.57
N LEU A 9 -30.11 -31.77 21.74
CA LEU A 9 -29.56 -31.16 22.96
C LEU A 9 -28.02 -30.98 22.89
N GLU A 10 -27.29 -31.96 22.34
CA GLU A 10 -25.84 -31.89 22.12
C GLU A 10 -25.43 -30.75 21.17
N VAL A 11 -26.22 -30.50 20.12
CA VAL A 11 -26.01 -29.41 19.17
C VAL A 11 -26.14 -28.02 19.84
N SER A 12 -26.94 -27.92 20.90
CA SER A 12 -27.07 -26.69 21.69
C SER A 12 -25.86 -26.44 22.61
N GLY A 13 -25.18 -27.50 23.05
CA GLY A 13 -23.95 -27.41 23.84
C GLY A 13 -22.75 -26.86 23.05
N LEU A 14 -22.65 -27.19 21.76
CA LEU A 14 -21.60 -26.67 20.88
C LEU A 14 -21.75 -25.18 20.53
N LEU A 15 -22.97 -24.65 20.57
CA LEU A 15 -23.21 -23.20 20.41
C LEU A 15 -22.65 -22.37 21.57
N ALA A 16 -22.52 -22.95 22.77
CA ALA A 16 -21.90 -22.26 23.91
C ALA A 16 -20.37 -22.16 23.80
N GLY A 17 -19.71 -23.14 23.16
CA GLY A 17 -18.27 -23.14 22.92
C GLY A 17 -17.79 -22.10 21.89
N ALA A 18 -18.69 -21.57 21.07
CA ALA A 18 -18.37 -20.53 20.08
C ALA A 18 -18.26 -19.11 20.68
N THR A 19 -18.50 -18.94 21.98
CA THR A 19 -18.30 -17.67 22.67
C THR A 19 -16.86 -17.44 23.13
N VAL A 20 -15.91 -18.35 22.82
CA VAL A 20 -14.48 -18.11 23.11
C VAL A 20 -14.10 -16.80 22.42
N PRO A 21 -13.90 -15.72 23.19
CA PRO A 21 -13.66 -14.43 22.60
C PRO A 21 -12.26 -14.53 22.02
N TRP A 22 -12.17 -14.44 20.70
CA TRP A 22 -10.91 -14.32 19.98
C TRP A 22 -10.29 -12.96 20.34
N ARG A 23 -9.74 -12.89 21.55
CA ARG A 23 -9.05 -11.75 22.14
C ARG A 23 -7.62 -11.79 21.61
N GLY A 24 -7.48 -11.68 20.29
CA GLY A 24 -6.21 -11.42 19.62
C GLY A 24 -5.92 -9.93 19.68
N GLY A 25 -5.08 -9.53 20.63
CA GLY A 25 -4.71 -8.14 20.85
C GLY A 25 -4.01 -7.50 19.65
N SER A 26 -4.41 -6.27 19.34
CA SER A 26 -3.51 -5.28 18.74
C SER A 26 -3.68 -3.99 19.55
N GLY A 27 -2.61 -3.65 20.27
CA GLY A 27 -2.52 -2.47 21.11
C GLY A 27 -2.56 -1.21 20.27
N GLY A 28 -3.44 -0.30 20.65
CA GLY A 28 -3.46 1.08 20.20
C GLY A 28 -4.01 1.92 21.33
N ARG A 29 -3.14 2.34 22.25
CA ARG A 29 -3.45 3.29 23.32
C ARG A 29 -3.83 4.61 22.66
N LEU A 30 -5.12 4.91 22.56
CA LEU A 30 -5.58 6.23 22.19
C LEU A 30 -5.56 7.10 23.45
N ALA A 31 -4.51 7.92 23.51
CA ALA A 31 -4.34 8.99 24.48
C ALA A 31 -5.55 9.93 24.41
N ALA A 32 -6.15 10.15 25.58
CA ALA A 32 -7.18 11.16 25.80
C ALA A 32 -6.60 12.55 25.51
N VAL A 33 -7.06 13.19 24.44
CA VAL A 33 -6.86 14.62 24.20
C VAL A 33 -8.11 15.35 24.69
N ARG A 34 -7.89 16.15 25.73
CA ARG A 34 -8.85 17.03 26.40
C ARG A 34 -9.16 18.22 25.48
N ALA A 35 -10.45 18.49 25.28
CA ALA A 35 -10.93 19.69 24.61
C ALA A 35 -10.63 20.96 25.45
N PRO A 36 -10.56 22.13 24.79
CA PRO A 36 -11.42 23.22 25.21
C PRO A 36 -12.19 23.82 24.03
N GLY A 37 -13.43 24.20 24.30
CA GLY A 37 -14.37 24.70 23.31
C GLY A 37 -14.09 26.13 22.86
N ARG A 38 -14.77 26.52 21.77
CA ARG A 38 -15.49 27.79 21.65
C ARG A 38 -16.37 27.79 20.40
N ALA A 39 -17.56 28.33 20.58
CA ALA A 39 -18.59 28.53 19.57
C ALA A 39 -18.21 29.64 18.58
N ALA A 40 -18.65 29.50 17.33
CA ALA A 40 -19.20 30.59 16.53
C ALA A 40 -20.02 30.03 15.36
N LEU A 41 -21.17 30.66 15.13
CA LEU A 41 -22.21 30.31 14.16
C LEU A 41 -21.82 30.59 12.71
N GLY A 42 -22.43 29.85 11.77
CA GLY A 42 -22.54 30.26 10.36
C GLY A 42 -22.74 29.11 9.37
N ALA A 43 -24.00 28.78 9.06
CA ALA A 43 -24.40 27.99 7.89
C ALA A 43 -24.64 28.96 6.68
N PRO A 44 -24.89 28.53 5.42
CA PRO A 44 -25.23 27.17 4.98
C PRO A 44 -24.64 26.67 3.63
N SER A 45 -24.89 25.37 3.39
CA SER A 45 -25.18 24.70 2.11
C SER A 45 -24.17 24.77 0.96
N GLY A 46 -23.50 23.64 0.70
CA GLY A 46 -22.95 23.34 -0.61
C GLY A 46 -22.15 22.04 -0.67
N ARG A 47 -22.73 21.01 -1.29
CA ARG A 47 -22.06 19.80 -1.81
C ARG A 47 -21.50 18.82 -0.76
N GLY A 48 -22.28 17.78 -0.49
CA GLY A 48 -21.84 16.65 0.33
C GLY A 48 -20.54 16.04 -0.22
N PRO A 49 -19.53 15.78 0.62
CA PRO A 49 -18.34 15.10 0.16
C PRO A 49 -18.74 13.64 -0.09
N ARG A 50 -18.67 13.22 -1.36
CA ARG A 50 -18.56 11.80 -1.69
C ARG A 50 -17.37 11.27 -0.89
N GLN A 51 -17.65 10.54 0.19
CA GLN A 51 -16.68 9.89 1.04
C GLN A 51 -16.12 8.70 0.26
N GLY A 52 -15.35 9.01 -0.79
CA GLY A 52 -14.53 8.04 -1.47
C GLY A 52 -13.61 7.43 -0.43
N TRP A 53 -13.62 6.10 -0.38
CA TRP A 53 -12.72 5.27 0.42
C TRP A 53 -11.29 5.84 0.35
N ARG A 54 -10.91 6.63 1.36
CA ARG A 54 -9.52 7.06 1.54
C ARG A 54 -8.80 5.86 2.12
N GLY A 55 -8.11 5.12 1.26
CA GLY A 55 -7.14 4.12 1.70
C GLY A 55 -6.14 4.72 2.70
N PRO A 56 -5.36 3.87 3.39
CA PRO A 56 -4.45 4.28 4.46
C PRO A 56 -3.63 5.49 4.01
N ARG A 57 -3.85 6.62 4.69
CA ARG A 57 -3.07 7.85 4.50
C ARG A 57 -1.63 7.48 4.84
N HIS A 58 -0.76 7.45 3.83
CA HIS A 58 0.68 7.53 4.09
C HIS A 58 0.90 8.76 4.96
N ASP A 59 1.52 8.53 6.11
CA ASP A 59 1.87 9.55 7.08
C ASP A 59 2.61 10.69 6.37
N ARG A 60 2.18 11.92 6.67
CA ARG A 60 2.76 13.14 6.10
C ARG A 60 4.11 13.41 6.78
N ALA A 61 5.15 12.65 6.41
CA ALA A 61 6.44 13.28 6.21
C ALA A 61 6.28 14.22 5.00
N GLU A 62 6.78 15.45 5.04
CA GLU A 62 6.82 16.29 3.83
C GLU A 62 7.49 15.46 2.73
N PRO A 63 6.77 15.06 1.66
CA PRO A 63 7.35 14.07 0.75
C PRO A 63 8.50 14.73 0.01
N CYS A 64 9.69 14.12 0.04
CA CYS A 64 10.57 14.18 -1.12
C CYS A 64 9.68 13.92 -2.33
N ARG A 65 9.80 14.77 -3.36
CA ARG A 65 8.89 14.69 -4.51
C ARG A 65 8.93 13.27 -5.09
N ASP A 66 7.80 12.82 -5.63
CA ASP A 66 7.66 11.45 -6.13
C ASP A 66 8.85 11.10 -7.05
N VAL A 67 9.73 10.19 -6.61
CA VAL A 67 10.92 9.77 -7.36
C VAL A 67 10.56 9.30 -8.78
N VAL A 68 9.36 8.75 -8.97
CA VAL A 68 8.86 8.35 -10.28
C VAL A 68 8.70 9.57 -11.19
N LEU A 69 8.18 10.68 -10.66
CA LEU A 69 8.06 11.93 -11.41
C LEU A 69 9.44 12.44 -11.84
N LEU A 70 10.43 12.41 -10.95
CA LEU A 70 11.79 12.86 -11.28
C LEU A 70 12.43 11.99 -12.38
N LEU A 71 12.27 10.66 -12.28
CA LEU A 71 12.73 9.72 -13.29
C LEU A 71 12.05 9.95 -14.65
N ASP A 72 10.74 10.21 -14.67
CA ASP A 72 9.99 10.49 -15.90
C ASP A 72 10.39 11.85 -16.52
N LEU A 73 10.58 12.88 -15.70
CA LEU A 73 11.06 14.20 -16.16
C LEU A 73 12.46 14.11 -16.78
N LEU A 74 13.36 13.36 -16.14
CA LEU A 74 14.70 13.11 -16.66
C LEU A 74 14.67 12.29 -17.95
N ASP A 75 13.81 11.26 -18.03
CA ASP A 75 13.63 10.48 -19.26
C ASP A 75 13.14 11.36 -20.41
N MET A 76 12.19 12.26 -20.16
CA MET A 76 11.73 13.23 -21.15
C MET A 76 12.84 14.19 -21.59
N ALA A 77 13.63 14.72 -20.65
CA ALA A 77 14.75 15.63 -20.97
C ALA A 77 15.82 14.94 -21.82
N VAL A 78 16.23 13.72 -21.45
CA VAL A 78 17.19 12.92 -22.21
C VAL A 78 16.64 12.53 -23.58
N THR A 79 15.36 12.15 -23.66
CA THR A 79 14.71 11.80 -24.93
C THR A 79 14.60 13.02 -25.85
N ALA A 80 14.50 14.23 -25.30
CA ALA A 80 14.58 15.48 -26.04
C ALA A 80 16.02 15.85 -26.48
N GLY A 81 17.02 15.02 -26.15
CA GLY A 81 18.42 15.20 -26.54
C GLY A 81 19.29 15.93 -25.51
N ALA A 82 18.78 16.19 -24.30
CA ALA A 82 19.60 16.80 -23.25
C ALA A 82 20.65 15.81 -22.72
N GLY A 83 21.90 16.26 -22.61
CA GLY A 83 22.93 15.53 -21.87
C GLY A 83 22.63 15.49 -20.36
N VAL A 84 23.25 14.56 -19.63
CA VAL A 84 22.96 14.31 -18.20
C VAL A 84 22.99 15.57 -17.33
N PRO A 85 24.04 16.44 -17.36
CA PRO A 85 24.05 17.64 -16.54
C PRO A 85 22.92 18.61 -16.91
N ARG A 86 22.65 18.80 -18.21
CA ARG A 86 21.59 19.71 -18.67
C ARG A 86 20.19 19.18 -18.33
N ALA A 87 20.00 17.86 -18.36
CA ALA A 87 18.77 17.23 -17.91
C ALA A 87 18.55 17.45 -16.40
N LEU A 88 19.59 17.26 -15.58
CA LEU A 88 19.53 17.50 -14.13
C LEU A 88 19.21 18.96 -13.80
N GLU A 89 19.83 19.90 -14.51
CA GLU A 89 19.58 21.33 -14.36
C GLU A 89 18.14 21.69 -14.72
N ALA A 90 17.66 21.29 -15.91
CA ALA A 90 16.31 21.57 -16.39
C ALA A 90 15.23 20.98 -15.47
N VAL A 91 15.45 19.74 -14.98
CA VAL A 91 14.54 19.12 -14.01
C VAL A 91 14.62 19.84 -12.66
N GLY A 92 15.82 20.24 -12.21
CA GLY A 92 16.01 21.01 -10.99
C GLY A 92 15.23 22.34 -10.99
N GLU A 93 15.31 23.08 -12.10
CA GLU A 93 14.59 24.35 -12.31
C GLU A 93 13.06 24.16 -12.35
N ALA A 94 12.59 23.09 -13.01
CA ALA A 94 11.16 22.78 -13.14
C ALA A 94 10.54 22.34 -11.81
N VAL A 95 11.28 21.55 -11.05
CA VAL A 95 10.87 21.00 -9.76
C VAL A 95 10.91 22.11 -8.70
N ARG A 96 12.01 22.84 -8.51
CA ARG A 96 12.19 23.80 -7.40
C ARG A 96 12.16 23.12 -6.01
N GLY A 97 12.54 23.85 -4.96
CA GLY A 97 12.62 23.32 -3.60
C GLY A 97 13.87 22.45 -3.38
N ALA A 98 13.98 21.80 -2.22
CA ALA A 98 15.20 21.13 -1.79
C ALA A 98 15.74 20.10 -2.80
N ASP A 99 14.87 19.27 -3.38
CA ASP A 99 15.28 18.28 -4.39
C ASP A 99 15.75 18.97 -5.68
N GLY A 100 15.06 20.03 -6.10
CA GLY A 100 15.41 20.78 -7.31
C GLY A 100 16.77 21.48 -7.17
N GLU A 101 17.00 22.14 -6.03
CA GLU A 101 18.28 22.80 -5.71
C GLU A 101 19.44 21.81 -5.66
N ARG A 102 19.22 20.59 -5.14
CA ARG A 102 20.22 19.52 -5.15
C ARG A 102 20.54 19.05 -6.57
N LEU A 103 19.53 18.82 -7.41
CA LEU A 103 19.75 18.42 -8.81
C LEU A 103 20.49 19.50 -9.61
N THR A 104 20.12 20.78 -9.43
CA THR A 104 20.83 21.90 -10.04
C THR A 104 22.27 21.98 -9.53
N ARG A 105 22.52 21.79 -8.22
CA ARG A 105 23.88 21.74 -7.68
C ARG A 105 24.71 20.63 -8.32
N VAL A 106 24.19 19.40 -8.36
CA VAL A 106 24.86 18.26 -8.99
C VAL A 106 25.20 18.57 -10.45
N SER A 107 24.28 19.20 -11.19
CA SER A 107 24.53 19.58 -12.58
C SER A 107 25.73 20.52 -12.73
N VAL A 108 25.82 21.54 -11.86
CA VAL A 108 26.91 22.51 -11.85
C VAL A 108 28.22 21.84 -11.45
N GLU A 109 28.22 21.00 -10.42
CA GLU A 109 29.43 20.30 -9.96
C GLU A 109 29.98 19.37 -11.06
N LEU A 110 29.12 18.64 -11.77
CA LEU A 110 29.53 17.81 -12.90
C LEU A 110 30.09 18.64 -14.07
N LEU A 111 29.50 19.81 -14.37
CA LEU A 111 30.01 20.74 -15.38
C LEU A 111 31.36 21.35 -15.00
N LEU A 112 31.62 21.53 -13.70
CA LEU A 112 32.92 21.95 -13.17
C LEU A 112 33.96 20.81 -13.13
N GLY A 113 33.60 19.60 -13.56
CA GLY A 113 34.49 18.45 -13.61
C GLY A 113 34.63 17.71 -12.28
N ALA A 114 33.72 17.90 -11.32
CA ALA A 114 33.70 17.11 -10.10
C ALA A 114 33.48 15.62 -10.44
N PRO A 115 34.13 14.70 -9.72
CA PRO A 115 33.89 13.27 -9.92
C PRO A 115 32.45 12.93 -9.51
N TRP A 116 31.87 11.94 -10.20
CA TRP A 116 30.47 11.52 -10.01
C TRP A 116 30.10 11.32 -8.53
N THR A 117 30.93 10.57 -7.80
CA THR A 117 30.70 10.25 -6.39
C THR A 117 30.71 11.50 -5.50
N ALA A 118 31.57 12.50 -5.79
CA ALA A 118 31.60 13.74 -5.03
C ALA A 118 30.37 14.61 -5.34
N ALA A 119 29.97 14.69 -6.61
CA ALA A 119 28.82 15.49 -7.03
C ALA A 119 27.53 15.06 -6.32
N TRP A 120 27.36 13.76 -6.10
CA TRP A 120 26.18 13.21 -5.42
C TRP A 120 26.33 13.09 -3.90
N ALA A 121 27.51 13.29 -3.32
CA ALA A 121 27.80 13.00 -1.90
C ALA A 121 26.93 13.81 -0.91
N ALA A 122 26.56 15.03 -1.26
CA ALA A 122 25.74 15.91 -0.41
C ALA A 122 24.22 15.73 -0.62
N THR A 123 23.81 14.74 -1.42
CA THR A 123 22.40 14.52 -1.81
C THR A 123 21.68 13.62 -0.79
N SER A 124 20.36 13.76 -0.67
CA SER A 124 19.53 12.88 0.16
C SER A 124 19.45 11.47 -0.44
N ASP A 125 19.25 10.48 0.43
CA ASP A 125 19.08 9.06 0.04
C ASP A 125 17.91 8.86 -0.94
N ASP A 126 16.91 9.73 -0.93
CA ASP A 126 15.75 9.68 -1.82
C ASP A 126 16.10 9.92 -3.30
N LEU A 127 17.20 10.64 -3.58
CA LEU A 127 17.67 10.90 -4.94
C LEU A 127 18.73 9.89 -5.41
N ARG A 128 19.23 9.02 -4.52
CA ARG A 128 20.20 7.97 -4.87
C ARG A 128 19.72 7.06 -6.03
N PRO A 129 18.44 6.66 -6.13
CA PRO A 129 17.96 5.88 -7.28
C PRO A 129 18.14 6.59 -8.63
N ILE A 130 18.15 7.92 -8.66
CA ILE A 130 18.40 8.71 -9.87
C ILE A 130 19.88 8.64 -10.23
N ALA A 131 20.75 8.82 -9.23
CA ALA A 131 22.21 8.69 -9.42
C ALA A 131 22.57 7.31 -9.97
N GLU A 132 22.05 6.24 -9.37
CA GLU A 132 22.29 4.86 -9.83
C GLU A 132 21.90 4.64 -11.30
N CYS A 133 20.81 5.25 -11.76
CA CYS A 133 20.35 5.12 -13.15
C CYS A 133 21.23 5.89 -14.15
N LEU A 134 21.82 7.00 -13.72
CA LEU A 134 22.59 7.91 -14.58
C LEU A 134 24.09 7.62 -14.56
N GLU A 135 24.60 6.94 -13.54
CA GLU A 135 26.03 6.65 -13.37
C GLU A 135 26.62 5.89 -14.56
N ALA A 136 25.96 4.82 -15.02
CA ALA A 136 26.41 4.08 -16.19
C ALA A 136 26.44 4.95 -17.46
N SER A 137 25.51 5.89 -17.58
CA SER A 137 25.51 6.85 -18.69
C SER A 137 26.70 7.81 -18.62
N TRP A 138 27.02 8.30 -17.41
CA TRP A 138 28.13 9.23 -17.20
C TRP A 138 29.50 8.55 -17.36
N VAL A 139 29.69 7.38 -16.76
CA VAL A 139 30.99 6.70 -16.71
C VAL A 139 31.28 5.91 -18.00
N GLN A 140 30.25 5.32 -18.59
CA GLN A 140 30.40 4.35 -19.70
C GLN A 140 29.75 4.83 -21.01
N GLY A 141 29.12 6.01 -21.01
CA GLY A 141 28.43 6.54 -22.21
C GLY A 141 27.16 5.78 -22.59
N ALA A 142 26.63 4.94 -21.70
CA ALA A 142 25.39 4.19 -21.95
C ALA A 142 24.19 5.14 -22.12
N ALA A 143 23.18 4.72 -22.89
CA ALA A 143 21.94 5.49 -23.02
C ALA A 143 21.17 5.51 -21.68
N PRO A 144 20.85 6.68 -21.08
CA PRO A 144 20.23 6.74 -19.75
C PRO A 144 18.72 6.43 -19.75
N GLY A 145 18.02 6.69 -20.86
CA GLY A 145 16.56 6.54 -20.95
C GLY A 145 16.03 5.14 -20.57
N PRO A 146 16.58 4.03 -21.11
CA PRO A 146 16.15 2.68 -20.73
C PRO A 146 16.25 2.40 -19.22
N ALA A 147 17.33 2.85 -18.56
CA ALA A 147 17.52 2.65 -17.12
C ALA A 147 16.49 3.45 -16.30
N LEU A 148 16.26 4.72 -16.66
CA LEU A 148 15.26 5.59 -16.03
C LEU A 148 13.84 4.99 -16.15
N ARG A 149 13.43 4.57 -17.36
CA ARG A 149 12.13 3.92 -17.59
C ARG A 149 11.98 2.60 -16.85
N ALA A 150 13.03 1.78 -16.83
CA ALA A 150 13.02 0.52 -16.11
C ALA A 150 12.82 0.73 -14.59
N ARG A 151 13.52 1.73 -14.02
CA ARG A 151 13.40 2.08 -12.59
C ARG A 151 12.04 2.68 -12.26
N ALA A 152 11.53 3.63 -13.06
CA ALA A 152 10.18 4.18 -12.90
C ALA A 152 9.11 3.07 -13.00
N GLY A 153 9.28 2.15 -13.95
CA GLY A 153 8.43 0.97 -14.11
C GLY A 153 8.48 0.02 -12.91
N ALA A 154 9.65 -0.20 -12.32
CA ALA A 154 9.81 -1.03 -11.12
C ALA A 154 9.04 -0.44 -9.94
N VAL A 155 9.24 0.84 -9.63
CA VAL A 155 8.53 1.51 -8.53
C VAL A 155 7.01 1.47 -8.72
N ARG A 156 6.51 1.68 -9.96
CA ARG A 156 5.08 1.55 -10.27
C ARG A 156 4.57 0.12 -10.09
N ARG A 157 5.37 -0.90 -10.40
CA ARG A 157 5.01 -2.32 -10.19
C ARG A 157 4.95 -2.67 -8.72
N ASP A 158 5.90 -2.18 -7.93
CA ASP A 158 5.93 -2.42 -6.48
C ASP A 158 4.70 -1.80 -5.80
N ARG A 159 4.39 -0.53 -6.11
CA ARG A 159 3.15 0.12 -5.62
C ARG A 159 1.87 -0.67 -5.99
N ARG A 160 1.82 -1.23 -7.20
CA ARG A 160 0.69 -2.09 -7.64
C ARG A 160 0.65 -3.41 -6.90
N ARG A 161 1.81 -4.00 -6.59
CA ARG A 161 1.93 -5.22 -5.80
C ARG A 161 1.43 -4.98 -4.39
N ASP A 162 1.86 -3.92 -3.72
CA ASP A 162 1.42 -3.57 -2.38
C ASP A 162 -0.10 -3.37 -2.31
N ALA A 163 -0.66 -2.67 -3.30
CA ALA A 163 -2.11 -2.48 -3.40
C ALA A 163 -2.87 -3.79 -3.60
N ARG A 164 -2.33 -4.72 -4.41
CA ARG A 164 -2.92 -6.06 -4.61
C ARG A 164 -2.83 -6.92 -3.36
N GLU A 165 -1.72 -6.86 -2.64
CA GLU A 165 -1.53 -7.58 -1.39
C GLU A 165 -2.51 -7.07 -0.32
N ALA A 166 -2.71 -5.74 -0.22
CA ALA A 166 -3.72 -5.15 0.65
C ALA A 166 -5.15 -5.59 0.28
N ALA A 167 -5.47 -5.63 -1.02
CA ALA A 167 -6.77 -6.10 -1.50
C ALA A 167 -6.99 -7.61 -1.25
N GLY A 168 -5.96 -8.44 -1.44
CA GLY A 168 -6.02 -9.89 -1.17
C GLY A 168 -6.31 -10.22 0.29
N ARG A 169 -5.74 -9.44 1.23
CA ARG A 169 -6.02 -9.58 2.67
C ARG A 169 -7.49 -9.34 3.02
N LEU A 170 -8.18 -8.44 2.30
CA LEU A 170 -9.62 -8.22 2.48
C LEU A 170 -10.42 -9.43 2.01
N GLY A 171 -10.04 -10.06 0.91
CA GLY A 171 -10.68 -11.28 0.41
C GLY A 171 -10.65 -12.41 1.44
N VAL A 172 -9.49 -12.63 2.07
CA VAL A 172 -9.36 -13.63 3.14
C VAL A 172 -10.23 -13.28 4.35
N HIS A 173 -10.20 -12.02 4.79
CA HIS A 173 -11.03 -11.56 5.91
C HIS A 173 -12.54 -11.66 5.65
N LEU A 174 -12.98 -11.68 4.40
CA LEU A 174 -14.40 -11.83 4.03
C LEU A 174 -14.79 -13.30 3.88
N VAL A 175 -13.93 -14.14 3.28
CA VAL A 175 -14.22 -15.57 3.07
C VAL A 175 -14.15 -16.35 4.39
N LEU A 176 -13.24 -15.99 5.30
CA LEU A 176 -13.08 -16.66 6.59
C LEU A 176 -14.39 -16.68 7.45
N PRO A 177 -15.07 -15.54 7.71
CA PRO A 177 -16.31 -15.54 8.47
C PRO A 177 -17.46 -16.22 7.70
N LEU A 178 -17.48 -16.09 6.37
CA LEU A 178 -18.52 -16.72 5.56
C LEU A 178 -18.42 -18.26 5.63
N GLY A 179 -17.21 -18.80 5.49
CA GLY A 179 -16.96 -20.25 5.64
C GLY A 179 -17.30 -20.76 7.03
N LEU A 180 -16.96 -20.01 8.08
CA LEU A 180 -17.29 -20.35 9.46
C LEU A 180 -18.81 -20.32 9.73
N CYS A 181 -19.54 -19.46 9.04
CA CYS A 181 -21.00 -19.39 9.10
C CYS A 181 -21.69 -20.49 8.27
N PHE A 182 -21.09 -20.87 7.14
CA PHE A 182 -21.66 -21.89 6.25
C PHE A 182 -21.49 -23.31 6.79
N LEU A 183 -20.42 -23.58 7.53
CA LEU A 183 -20.13 -24.89 8.10
C LEU A 183 -21.24 -25.44 9.03
N PRO A 184 -21.72 -24.70 10.06
CA PRO A 184 -22.81 -25.17 10.91
C PRO A 184 -24.12 -25.31 10.14
N ALA A 185 -24.41 -24.40 9.20
CA ALA A 185 -25.59 -24.50 8.36
C ALA A 185 -25.56 -25.77 7.48
N PHE A 186 -24.42 -26.08 6.86
CA PHE A 186 -24.24 -27.28 6.04
C PHE A 186 -24.40 -28.57 6.85
N VAL A 187 -23.88 -28.61 8.09
CA VAL A 187 -24.06 -29.77 8.97
C VAL A 187 -25.53 -29.99 9.28
N LEU A 188 -26.26 -28.94 9.68
CA LEU A 188 -27.68 -29.03 10.03
C LEU A 188 -28.57 -29.36 8.83
N LEU A 189 -28.33 -28.74 7.69
CA LEU A 189 -29.17 -28.86 6.49
C LEU A 189 -28.82 -30.07 5.62
N GLY A 190 -27.54 -30.45 5.55
CA GLY A 190 -27.05 -31.49 4.64
C GLY A 190 -26.66 -32.79 5.33
N LEU A 191 -25.81 -32.72 6.35
CA LEU A 191 -25.19 -33.91 6.94
C LEU A 191 -26.10 -34.64 7.93
N VAL A 192 -26.76 -33.90 8.82
CA VAL A 192 -27.65 -34.47 9.86
C VAL A 192 -28.75 -35.36 9.26
N PRO A 193 -29.52 -34.94 8.24
CA PRO A 193 -30.57 -35.78 7.65
C PRO A 193 -30.04 -37.08 7.05
N VAL A 194 -28.88 -37.01 6.38
CA VAL A 194 -28.25 -38.17 5.73
C VAL A 194 -27.77 -39.18 6.78
N LEU A 195 -27.13 -38.72 7.84
CA LEU A 195 -26.71 -39.59 8.95
C LEU A 195 -27.89 -40.27 9.64
N VAL A 196 -29.00 -39.55 9.84
CA VAL A 196 -30.24 -40.11 10.40
C VAL A 196 -30.82 -41.19 9.49
N SER A 197 -30.83 -40.97 8.18
CA SER A 197 -31.33 -41.95 7.20
C SER A 197 -30.48 -43.22 7.13
N LEU A 198 -29.15 -43.10 7.22
CA LEU A 198 -28.26 -44.27 7.18
C LEU A 198 -28.31 -45.08 8.49
N ALA A 199 -28.37 -44.40 9.63
CA ALA A 199 -28.50 -45.06 10.93
C ALA A 199 -29.83 -45.83 11.07
N SER A 200 -30.92 -45.29 10.52
CA SER A 200 -32.23 -45.97 10.51
C SER A 200 -32.27 -47.14 9.53
N GLY A 201 -31.57 -47.08 8.40
CA GLY A 201 -31.51 -48.19 7.43
C GLY A 201 -30.65 -49.38 7.88
N LEU A 202 -29.65 -49.17 8.73
CA LEU A 202 -28.76 -50.23 9.24
C LEU A 202 -29.25 -50.93 10.51
N THR A 203 -30.30 -50.40 11.14
CA THR A 203 -30.89 -50.95 12.38
C THR A 203 -32.18 -51.76 12.15
N LEU A 204 -32.50 -52.03 10.88
CA LEU A 204 -33.53 -52.95 10.39
C LEU A 204 -32.87 -54.23 9.85
#